data_AF-A0A318Z6K4-F1
#
_entry.id   AF-A0A318Z6K4-F1
#
_cell.length_a   1.000
_cell.length_b   1.000
_cell.length_c   1.000
_cell.angle_alpha   90.00
_cell.angle_beta   90.00
_cell.angle_gamma   90.00
#
_symmetry.space_group_name_H-M   'P 1'
#
loop_
_entity.id
_entity.type
_entity.pdbx_description
1 polymer ?
#
loop_
_entity_poly.entity_id
_entity_poly.type
_entity_poly.pdbx_seq_one_letter_code
_entity_poly.pdbx_strand_id
1 'polypeptide(L)'
;MQVLSTLAILPTLALGAVLPAALQSGTKIIKRDSWGGSVSLGPTKSDIINAVTTLIPGTAPSTQNGELFLWPGMSNSTGDLIQTTMESWASNAWCGATTGQWCVRASIFGSFGQLDGTGSPVSGDDQVRIEYNLLSDDNTWVQTVTNAVTGAALSNYSYPAGPYMTGYGTGTECDDDCTGTVAAQFYLNTTITLREADTTFGDTIATGAGATYTGLSSSEGGKVWTIATISVPAMGSETAVASSTSTATAHATPVATTVAVAEESSTVATSIPAAASGAASSGQQSQQHQGHQGQKGHQGQSGSGEQECF
;
A
#
# COMPACT_ATOMS: atom_id res chain seq x y z
N MET A 1 103.25 10.61 3.58
CA MET A 1 102.11 11.54 3.32
C MET A 1 101.08 10.79 2.50
N GLN A 2 99.80 10.97 2.83
CA GLN A 2 98.58 10.50 2.12
C GLN A 2 98.39 8.96 2.10
N VAL A 3 97.64 8.37 3.04
CA VAL A 3 96.16 8.32 3.15
C VAL A 3 95.52 7.67 1.92
N LEU A 4 95.02 6.44 2.09
CA LEU A 4 93.62 6.09 1.82
C LEU A 4 93.33 4.70 2.40
N SER A 5 92.54 4.66 3.48
CA SER A 5 91.86 3.47 3.99
C SER A 5 90.57 3.27 3.20
N THR A 6 90.41 2.10 2.57
CA THR A 6 89.12 1.64 2.04
C THR A 6 88.67 0.43 2.85
N LEU A 7 87.69 0.69 3.72
CA LEU A 7 86.98 -0.26 4.54
C LEU A 7 85.91 -0.94 3.67
N ALA A 8 85.98 -2.25 3.52
CA ALA A 8 84.94 -3.05 2.87
C ALA A 8 83.80 -3.29 3.87
N ILE A 9 82.59 -2.79 3.55
CA ILE A 9 81.37 -3.04 4.31
C ILE A 9 80.50 -3.97 3.47
N LEU A 10 80.17 -5.15 4.02
CA LEU A 10 79.20 -6.09 3.44
C LEU A 10 77.79 -5.49 3.44
N PRO A 11 76.97 -5.73 2.40
CA PRO A 11 75.54 -5.43 2.45
C PRO A 11 74.81 -6.48 3.30
N THR A 12 74.17 -6.03 4.37
CA THR A 12 73.19 -6.78 5.14
C THR A 12 71.95 -7.09 4.29
N LEU A 13 71.58 -8.37 4.18
CA LEU A 13 70.29 -8.82 3.67
C LEU A 13 69.16 -8.22 4.51
N ALA A 14 68.34 -7.37 3.90
CA ALA A 14 67.01 -7.04 4.43
C ALA A 14 66.01 -8.04 3.84
N LEU A 15 65.49 -8.95 4.67
CA LEU A 15 64.29 -9.72 4.37
C LEU A 15 63.11 -8.76 4.27
N GLY A 16 62.77 -8.36 3.05
CA GLY A 16 61.49 -7.68 2.77
C GLY A 16 60.36 -8.68 2.95
N ALA A 17 59.71 -8.66 4.10
CA ALA A 17 58.43 -9.34 4.30
C ALA A 17 57.41 -8.69 3.36
N VAL A 18 57.05 -9.41 2.30
CA VAL A 18 55.91 -9.09 1.45
C VAL A 18 54.67 -9.30 2.31
N LEU A 19 54.13 -8.23 2.88
CA LEU A 19 52.78 -8.26 3.45
C LEU A 19 51.83 -8.57 2.29
N PRO A 20 51.07 -9.67 2.31
CA PRO A 20 49.93 -9.78 1.43
C PRO A 20 48.98 -8.65 1.83
N ALA A 21 48.70 -7.74 0.89
CA ALA A 21 47.57 -6.84 1.00
C ALA A 21 46.32 -7.74 1.08
N ALA A 22 45.92 -8.07 2.31
CA ALA A 22 44.66 -8.71 2.55
C ALA A 22 43.60 -7.77 1.96
N LEU A 23 42.94 -8.22 0.90
CA LEU A 23 41.70 -7.62 0.45
C LEU A 23 40.79 -7.58 1.67
N GLN A 24 40.65 -6.41 2.28
CA GLN A 24 39.53 -6.13 3.15
C GLN A 24 38.32 -6.07 2.21
N SER A 25 37.80 -7.26 1.87
CA SER A 25 36.44 -7.40 1.39
C SER A 25 35.56 -7.00 2.57
N GLY A 26 35.34 -5.68 2.72
CA GLY A 26 34.33 -5.17 3.61
C GLY A 26 33.02 -5.81 3.19
N THR A 27 32.52 -6.74 3.99
CA THR A 27 31.14 -7.19 3.91
C THR A 27 30.29 -5.93 4.01
N LYS A 28 29.74 -5.48 2.89
CA LYS A 28 28.67 -4.48 2.92
C LYS A 28 27.55 -5.14 3.72
N ILE A 29 27.39 -4.73 4.97
CA ILE A 29 26.20 -5.07 5.74
C ILE A 29 25.07 -4.37 5.00
N ILE A 30 24.33 -5.14 4.22
CA ILE A 30 23.09 -4.68 3.60
C ILE A 30 22.16 -4.38 4.79
N LYS A 31 21.72 -3.12 4.90
CA LYS A 31 20.73 -2.70 5.90
C LYS A 31 19.44 -3.47 5.59
N ARG A 32 18.81 -4.03 6.62
CA ARG A 32 17.60 -4.85 6.45
C ARG A 32 16.36 -3.99 6.48
N ASP A 33 15.41 -4.32 5.61
CA ASP A 33 14.05 -3.80 5.65
C ASP A 33 13.36 -4.27 6.94
N SER A 34 12.44 -3.44 7.42
CA SER A 34 11.63 -3.70 8.60
C SER A 34 10.17 -3.35 8.36
N TRP A 35 9.28 -3.99 9.12
CA TRP A 35 7.85 -3.94 8.91
C TRP A 35 7.17 -3.43 10.18
N GLY A 36 6.18 -2.56 10.01
CA GLY A 36 5.26 -2.12 11.05
C GLY A 36 3.93 -2.89 11.01
N GLY A 37 2.90 -2.34 11.64
CA GLY A 37 1.60 -3.00 11.74
C GLY A 37 0.88 -3.14 10.39
N SER A 38 0.08 -4.19 10.29
CA SER A 38 -0.65 -4.56 9.08
C SER A 38 -2.00 -5.20 9.40
N VAL A 39 -2.97 -5.03 8.51
CA VAL A 39 -4.21 -5.81 8.47
C VAL A 39 -4.45 -6.26 7.04
N SER A 40 -4.73 -7.55 6.85
CA SER A 40 -5.02 -8.14 5.54
C SER A 40 -6.26 -9.04 5.57
N LEU A 41 -6.92 -9.15 4.42
CA LEU A 41 -7.91 -10.17 4.10
C LEU A 41 -7.51 -10.84 2.79
N GLY A 42 -7.66 -12.15 2.74
CA GLY A 42 -7.53 -12.96 1.55
C GLY A 42 -6.72 -14.23 1.75
N PRO A 43 -6.65 -15.06 0.70
CA PRO A 43 -7.36 -14.87 -0.58
C PRO A 43 -8.87 -15.14 -0.46
N THR A 44 -9.69 -14.37 -1.18
CA THR A 44 -11.11 -14.71 -1.46
C THR A 44 -11.20 -15.86 -2.47
N LYS A 45 -12.31 -16.60 -2.47
CA LYS A 45 -12.68 -17.57 -3.52
C LYS A 45 -13.22 -16.92 -4.80
N SER A 46 -13.42 -15.60 -4.78
CA SER A 46 -13.80 -14.79 -5.93
C SER A 46 -12.68 -13.82 -6.30
N ASP A 47 -12.98 -12.78 -7.07
CA ASP A 47 -12.09 -11.66 -7.34
C ASP A 47 -12.62 -10.41 -6.66
N ILE A 48 -11.73 -9.55 -6.19
CA ILE A 48 -12.04 -8.18 -5.81
C ILE A 48 -12.22 -7.38 -7.11
N ILE A 49 -13.30 -6.61 -7.20
CA ILE A 49 -13.58 -5.72 -8.35
C ILE A 49 -13.59 -4.24 -7.98
N ASN A 50 -13.76 -3.93 -6.70
CA ASN A 50 -13.66 -2.58 -6.15
C ASN A 50 -13.17 -2.65 -4.71
N ALA A 51 -12.26 -1.75 -4.33
CA ALA A 51 -11.90 -1.55 -2.94
C ALA A 51 -11.71 -0.07 -2.66
N VAL A 52 -12.19 0.36 -1.50
CA VAL A 52 -12.25 1.76 -1.09
C VAL A 52 -11.80 1.84 0.35
N THR A 53 -10.97 2.82 0.69
CA THR A 53 -10.65 3.15 2.08
C THR A 53 -10.35 4.64 2.24
N THR A 54 -10.42 5.16 3.47
CA THR A 54 -9.96 6.52 3.79
C THR A 54 -8.85 6.44 4.81
N LEU A 55 -7.63 6.79 4.41
CA LEU A 55 -6.47 6.80 5.30
C LEU A 55 -6.30 8.17 5.95
N ILE A 56 -6.07 8.15 7.27
CA ILE A 56 -5.46 9.24 8.03
C ILE A 56 -4.04 8.77 8.39
N PRO A 57 -2.99 9.30 7.73
CA PRO A 57 -1.64 8.72 7.81
C PRO A 57 -0.90 9.05 9.12
N GLY A 58 -1.37 10.06 9.86
CA GLY A 58 -0.60 10.65 10.97
C GLY A 58 0.58 11.47 10.45
N THR A 59 1.25 12.22 11.32
CA THR A 59 2.39 13.07 10.92
C THR A 59 3.57 12.21 10.43
N ALA A 60 4.15 12.56 9.28
CA ALA A 60 5.37 11.92 8.80
C ALA A 60 6.56 12.26 9.73
N PRO A 61 7.58 11.39 9.85
CA PRO A 61 8.81 11.74 10.57
C PRO A 61 9.42 13.05 10.04
N SER A 62 9.84 13.94 10.95
CA SER A 62 10.44 15.23 10.55
C SER A 62 11.81 15.08 9.88
N THR A 63 12.45 13.94 10.09
CA THR A 63 13.72 13.56 9.45
C THR A 63 13.62 12.10 9.07
N GLN A 64 13.96 11.81 7.83
CA GLN A 64 13.80 10.50 7.26
C GLN A 64 15.12 9.94 6.76
N ASN A 65 15.46 8.76 7.24
CA ASN A 65 16.47 7.90 6.62
C ASN A 65 15.75 6.95 5.65
N GLY A 66 16.46 6.37 4.69
CA GLY A 66 15.85 5.37 3.80
C GLY A 66 14.51 5.81 3.19
N GLU A 67 13.59 4.85 3.07
CA GLU A 67 12.28 5.03 2.47
C GLU A 67 11.20 4.40 3.37
N LEU A 68 10.24 5.21 3.82
CA LEU A 68 9.10 4.75 4.63
C LEU A 68 7.84 4.81 3.79
N PHE A 69 7.08 3.72 3.80
CA PHE A 69 5.84 3.56 3.07
C PHE A 69 4.71 3.19 4.02
N LEU A 70 3.57 3.84 3.84
CA LEU A 70 2.27 3.30 4.26
C LEU A 70 1.53 2.92 3.00
N TRP A 71 0.78 1.83 3.03
CA TRP A 71 -0.07 1.46 1.91
C TRP A 71 -1.37 0.82 2.40
N PRO A 72 -2.45 0.97 1.62
CA PRO A 72 -3.29 -0.15 1.26
C PRO A 72 -2.93 -0.65 -0.14
N GLY A 73 -3.26 -1.91 -0.41
CA GLY A 73 -3.07 -2.51 -1.72
C GLY A 73 -3.85 -3.80 -1.90
N MET A 74 -3.87 -4.29 -3.15
CA MET A 74 -4.49 -5.55 -3.55
C MET A 74 -3.52 -6.33 -4.42
N SER A 75 -3.50 -7.64 -4.22
CA SER A 75 -2.70 -8.58 -4.99
C SER A 75 -3.39 -9.95 -5.03
N ASN A 76 -2.77 -10.89 -5.73
CA ASN A 76 -3.10 -12.31 -5.75
C ASN A 76 -1.90 -13.19 -5.37
N SER A 77 -0.93 -12.61 -4.65
CA SER A 77 0.32 -13.23 -4.19
C SER A 77 1.27 -13.73 -5.29
N THR A 78 0.95 -13.53 -6.57
CA THR A 78 1.74 -14.10 -7.68
C THR A 78 1.94 -13.13 -8.86
N GLY A 79 1.33 -11.95 -8.80
CA GLY A 79 1.28 -10.98 -9.88
C GLY A 79 1.44 -9.55 -9.38
N ASP A 80 0.81 -8.63 -10.09
CA ASP A 80 0.95 -7.21 -9.80
C ASP A 80 0.31 -6.85 -8.43
N LEU A 81 0.94 -5.92 -7.73
CA LEU A 81 0.43 -5.28 -6.52
C LEU A 81 -0.09 -3.89 -6.89
N ILE A 82 -1.42 -3.75 -6.90
CA ILE A 82 -2.09 -2.45 -7.08
C ILE A 82 -2.16 -1.78 -5.72
N GLN A 83 -1.53 -0.62 -5.56
CA GLN A 83 -1.40 0.01 -4.25
C GLN A 83 -1.37 1.53 -4.32
N THR A 84 -1.64 2.17 -3.19
CA THR A 84 -1.41 3.61 -3.05
C THR A 84 -0.46 3.79 -1.91
N THR A 85 0.64 4.47 -2.16
CA THR A 85 1.69 4.67 -1.17
C THR A 85 1.60 6.08 -0.60
N MET A 86 1.79 6.17 0.72
CA MET A 86 2.13 7.40 1.43
C MET A 86 3.59 7.27 1.81
N GLU A 87 4.41 8.13 1.21
CA GLU A 87 5.85 7.97 1.20
C GLU A 87 6.52 9.09 1.98
N SER A 88 7.52 8.72 2.75
CA SER A 88 8.44 9.65 3.36
C SER A 88 9.85 9.16 3.08
N TRP A 89 10.60 9.94 2.33
CA TRP A 89 11.99 9.68 1.95
C TRP A 89 12.91 10.77 2.52
N ALA A 90 14.22 10.59 2.38
CA ALA A 90 15.21 11.62 2.71
C ALA A 90 14.94 12.96 1.99
N SER A 91 14.33 12.93 0.80
CA SER A 91 13.83 14.10 0.09
C SER A 91 12.47 13.83 -0.55
N ASN A 92 11.47 14.65 -0.19
CA ASN A 92 10.10 14.58 -0.70
C ASN A 92 9.78 15.69 -1.72
N ALA A 93 10.83 16.35 -2.25
CA ALA A 93 10.67 17.47 -3.19
C ALA A 93 9.96 17.07 -4.50
N TRP A 94 9.95 15.78 -4.84
CA TRP A 94 9.33 15.23 -6.05
C TRP A 94 7.79 15.36 -6.05
N CYS A 95 7.14 15.35 -4.88
CA CYS A 95 5.70 15.65 -4.76
C CYS A 95 5.44 17.06 -4.21
N GLY A 96 6.48 17.81 -3.84
CA GLY A 96 6.35 19.13 -3.22
C GLY A 96 6.00 19.11 -1.72
N ALA A 97 6.12 17.97 -1.04
CA ALA A 97 5.88 17.89 0.41
C ALA A 97 6.97 18.60 1.21
N THR A 98 6.55 19.16 2.34
CA THR A 98 7.42 19.79 3.32
C THR A 98 7.57 18.92 4.57
N THR A 99 8.42 19.33 5.52
CA THR A 99 8.67 18.57 6.75
C THR A 99 7.37 18.21 7.48
N GLY A 100 7.21 16.93 7.80
CA GLY A 100 6.02 16.40 8.49
C GLY A 100 4.86 16.01 7.56
N GLN A 101 4.99 16.25 6.25
CA GLN A 101 4.03 15.79 5.25
C GLN A 101 4.51 14.51 4.55
N TRP A 102 3.55 13.75 4.04
CA TRP A 102 3.78 12.59 3.18
C TRP A 102 3.66 12.98 1.71
N CYS A 103 4.28 12.20 0.84
CA CYS A 103 3.94 12.18 -0.57
C CYS A 103 2.98 11.02 -0.85
N VAL A 104 1.78 11.31 -1.34
CA VAL A 104 0.85 10.26 -1.77
C VAL A 104 0.94 10.02 -3.28
N ARG A 105 0.91 8.77 -3.73
CA ARG A 105 0.72 8.41 -5.14
C ARG A 105 0.02 7.07 -5.33
N ALA A 106 -0.85 7.02 -6.34
CA ALA A 106 -1.36 5.75 -6.88
C ALA A 106 -0.24 5.04 -7.63
N SER A 107 -0.15 3.72 -7.48
CA SER A 107 1.04 3.00 -7.89
C SER A 107 0.77 1.52 -8.18
N ILE A 108 1.60 0.90 -9.01
CA ILE A 108 1.55 -0.53 -9.26
C ILE A 108 2.97 -1.10 -9.26
N PHE A 109 3.14 -2.19 -8.53
CA PHE A 109 4.40 -2.93 -8.49
C PHE A 109 4.23 -4.28 -9.17
N GLY A 110 5.23 -4.74 -9.89
CA GLY A 110 5.22 -6.05 -10.52
C GLY A 110 6.58 -6.42 -11.08
N SER A 111 6.62 -7.39 -11.99
CA SER A 111 7.87 -7.83 -12.65
C SER A 111 8.61 -6.72 -13.41
N PHE A 112 7.90 -5.64 -13.74
CA PHE A 112 8.41 -4.44 -14.38
C PHE A 112 8.98 -3.40 -13.40
N GLY A 113 8.93 -3.67 -12.09
CA GLY A 113 9.26 -2.73 -11.03
C GLY A 113 8.07 -1.87 -10.62
N GLN A 114 8.36 -0.69 -10.06
CA GLN A 114 7.37 0.26 -9.60
C GLN A 114 6.97 1.23 -10.73
N LEU A 115 5.67 1.38 -10.97
CA LEU A 115 5.10 2.38 -11.86
C LEU A 115 4.11 3.26 -11.09
N ASP A 116 4.18 4.56 -11.33
CA ASP A 116 3.56 5.56 -10.47
C ASP A 116 2.72 6.57 -11.22
N GLY A 117 1.62 6.98 -10.61
CA GLY A 117 0.91 8.20 -10.96
C GLY A 117 1.62 9.45 -10.41
N THR A 118 1.06 10.62 -10.74
CA THR A 118 1.54 11.89 -10.18
C THR A 118 1.36 11.92 -8.66
N GLY A 119 2.39 12.32 -7.92
CA GLY A 119 2.32 12.47 -6.48
C GLY A 119 1.87 13.86 -6.02
N SER A 120 1.29 13.91 -4.82
CA SER A 120 0.89 15.16 -4.15
C SER A 120 1.30 15.16 -2.67
N PRO A 121 1.49 16.32 -2.04
CA PRO A 121 1.75 16.39 -0.61
C PRO A 121 0.44 16.19 0.17
N VAL A 122 0.51 15.44 1.27
CA VAL A 122 -0.61 15.28 2.22
C VAL A 122 -0.13 15.49 3.65
N SER A 123 -0.97 16.14 4.45
CA SER A 123 -0.73 16.38 5.87
C SER A 123 -1.17 15.18 6.71
N GLY A 124 -0.68 15.09 7.95
CA GLY A 124 -0.95 13.93 8.80
C GLY A 124 -2.41 13.74 9.22
N ASP A 125 -3.21 14.80 9.17
CA ASP A 125 -4.63 14.85 9.49
C ASP A 125 -5.53 14.84 8.25
N ASP A 126 -4.96 14.83 7.04
CA ASP A 126 -5.74 14.69 5.82
C ASP A 126 -6.44 13.33 5.77
N GLN A 127 -7.68 13.34 5.27
CA GLN A 127 -8.43 12.12 4.99
C GLN A 127 -8.21 11.74 3.54
N VAL A 128 -7.25 10.86 3.27
CA VAL A 128 -6.89 10.40 1.94
C VAL A 128 -7.83 9.28 1.53
N ARG A 129 -8.84 9.59 0.71
CA ARG A 129 -9.72 8.60 0.09
C ARG A 129 -8.98 7.93 -1.06
N ILE A 130 -8.92 6.60 -0.99
CA ILE A 130 -8.26 5.74 -1.97
C ILE A 130 -9.31 4.79 -2.52
N GLU A 131 -9.43 4.73 -3.84
CA GLU A 131 -10.38 3.86 -4.53
C GLU A 131 -9.69 3.13 -5.68
N TYR A 132 -9.82 1.81 -5.67
CA TYR A 132 -9.39 0.92 -6.74
C TYR A 132 -10.63 0.35 -7.40
N ASN A 133 -10.71 0.46 -8.73
CA ASN A 133 -11.85 -0.02 -9.47
C ASN A 133 -11.41 -0.77 -10.74
N LEU A 134 -11.86 -2.01 -10.88
CA LEU A 134 -11.74 -2.76 -12.12
C LEU A 134 -12.74 -2.22 -13.14
N LEU A 135 -12.24 -1.86 -14.32
CA LEU A 135 -13.08 -1.36 -15.41
C LEU A 135 -13.85 -2.49 -16.09
N SER A 136 -14.86 -2.13 -16.88
CA SER A 136 -15.73 -3.06 -17.59
C SER A 136 -15.03 -3.87 -18.69
N ASP A 137 -13.77 -3.57 -19.00
CA ASP A 137 -12.93 -4.39 -19.88
C ASP A 137 -12.36 -5.63 -19.18
N ASP A 138 -12.65 -5.78 -17.89
CA ASP A 138 -12.24 -6.88 -17.02
C ASP A 138 -10.72 -7.08 -17.00
N ASN A 139 -9.97 -5.99 -17.15
CA ASN A 139 -8.53 -6.03 -17.25
C ASN A 139 -7.84 -4.79 -16.67
N THR A 140 -8.43 -3.62 -16.86
CA THR A 140 -7.82 -2.35 -16.47
C THR A 140 -8.29 -1.94 -15.08
N TRP A 141 -7.34 -1.67 -14.20
CA TRP A 141 -7.62 -1.05 -12.92
C TRP A 141 -7.41 0.46 -13.01
N VAL A 142 -8.32 1.20 -12.37
CA VAL A 142 -8.18 2.64 -12.13
C VAL A 142 -8.05 2.85 -10.63
N GLN A 143 -7.04 3.62 -10.26
CA GLN A 143 -6.80 4.07 -8.90
C GLN A 143 -7.09 5.57 -8.84
N THR A 144 -8.04 5.97 -8.01
CA THR A 144 -8.38 7.38 -7.78
C THR A 144 -8.08 7.73 -6.34
N VAL A 145 -7.23 8.73 -6.12
CA VAL A 145 -6.83 9.19 -4.80
C VAL A 145 -7.23 10.65 -4.64
N THR A 146 -8.06 10.93 -3.63
CA THR A 146 -8.61 12.27 -3.35
C THR A 146 -8.55 12.59 -1.88
N ASN A 147 -8.58 13.87 -1.53
CA ASN A 147 -8.87 14.28 -0.15
C ASN A 147 -10.38 14.18 0.09
N ALA A 148 -10.81 13.34 1.02
CA ALA A 148 -12.21 13.04 1.29
C ALA A 148 -13.01 14.25 1.81
N VAL A 149 -12.32 15.24 2.41
CA VAL A 149 -12.96 16.43 2.96
C VAL A 149 -13.06 17.54 1.90
N THR A 150 -11.98 17.80 1.18
CA THR A 150 -11.91 18.92 0.22
C THR A 150 -12.30 18.53 -1.20
N GLY A 151 -12.29 17.24 -1.53
CA GLY A 151 -12.48 16.74 -2.88
C GLY A 151 -11.28 16.96 -3.81
N ALA A 152 -10.15 17.46 -3.30
CA ALA A 152 -8.95 17.69 -4.10
C ALA A 152 -8.41 16.36 -4.67
N ALA A 153 -8.08 16.34 -5.96
CA ALA A 153 -7.37 15.22 -6.56
C ALA A 153 -5.92 15.20 -6.07
N LEU A 154 -5.48 14.04 -5.57
CA LEU A 154 -4.14 13.84 -5.02
C LEU A 154 -3.28 12.96 -5.93
N SER A 155 -3.87 11.91 -6.51
CA SER A 155 -3.20 11.05 -7.49
C SER A 155 -4.22 10.29 -8.30
N ASN A 156 -3.80 9.82 -9.48
CA ASN A 156 -4.58 8.90 -10.30
C ASN A 156 -3.63 8.04 -11.13
N TYR A 157 -3.92 6.76 -11.24
CA TYR A 157 -3.16 5.86 -12.10
C TYR A 157 -4.08 4.80 -12.71
N SER A 158 -3.75 4.33 -13.92
CA SER A 158 -4.50 3.27 -14.58
C SER A 158 -3.55 2.29 -15.25
N TYR A 159 -3.81 1.00 -15.07
CA TYR A 159 -2.94 -0.06 -15.57
C TYR A 159 -3.72 -1.36 -15.85
N PRO A 160 -3.40 -2.07 -16.95
CA PRO A 160 -3.96 -3.39 -17.24
C PRO A 160 -3.30 -4.49 -16.39
N ALA A 161 -3.85 -4.78 -15.21
CA ALA A 161 -3.33 -5.78 -14.27
C ALA A 161 -4.16 -7.09 -14.22
N GLY A 162 -5.20 -7.19 -15.05
CA GLY A 162 -6.11 -8.33 -15.07
C GLY A 162 -7.11 -8.33 -13.90
N PRO A 163 -8.13 -9.21 -13.95
CA PRO A 163 -9.24 -9.22 -13.00
C PRO A 163 -8.97 -10.06 -11.74
N TYR A 164 -7.74 -10.47 -11.46
CA TYR A 164 -7.43 -11.60 -10.58
C TYR A 164 -7.07 -11.24 -9.13
N MET A 165 -7.42 -10.03 -8.66
CA MET A 165 -7.07 -9.60 -7.30
C MET A 165 -7.88 -10.38 -6.28
N THR A 166 -7.22 -11.08 -5.35
CA THR A 166 -7.92 -11.94 -4.37
C THR A 166 -7.67 -11.52 -2.92
N GLY A 167 -6.69 -10.67 -2.68
CA GLY A 167 -6.36 -10.14 -1.37
C GLY A 167 -6.41 -8.62 -1.31
N TYR A 168 -6.74 -8.09 -0.14
CA TYR A 168 -6.62 -6.69 0.22
C TYR A 168 -5.81 -6.58 1.51
N GLY A 169 -4.87 -5.64 1.58
CA GLY A 169 -4.02 -5.46 2.75
C GLY A 169 -3.68 -4.00 3.00
N THR A 170 -3.22 -3.76 4.22
CA THR A 170 -2.57 -2.52 4.66
C THR A 170 -1.23 -2.87 5.29
N GLY A 171 -0.27 -1.96 5.19
CA GLY A 171 1.05 -2.17 5.76
C GLY A 171 1.83 -0.88 6.00
N THR A 172 2.80 -1.01 6.90
CA THR A 172 3.88 -0.04 7.09
C THR A 172 5.19 -0.74 6.75
N GLU A 173 5.92 -0.22 5.78
CA GLU A 173 7.17 -0.78 5.27
C GLU A 173 8.28 0.24 5.41
N CYS A 174 9.45 -0.21 5.86
CA CYS A 174 10.57 0.63 6.20
C CYS A 174 11.85 0.06 5.60
N ASP A 175 12.27 0.68 4.51
CA ASP A 175 13.39 0.24 3.69
C ASP A 175 14.63 1.04 3.99
N ASP A 176 15.79 0.41 3.81
CA ASP A 176 17.10 1.06 3.96
C ASP A 176 17.32 1.73 5.33
N ASP A 177 16.80 1.09 6.40
CA ASP A 177 16.79 1.58 7.80
C ASP A 177 16.15 2.96 7.89
N CYS A 178 14.93 3.02 7.39
CA CYS A 178 14.14 4.23 7.50
C CYS A 178 13.91 4.63 8.96
N THR A 179 13.62 5.91 9.17
CA THR A 179 12.96 6.36 10.39
C THR A 179 11.51 5.90 10.34
N GLY A 180 11.14 4.95 11.19
CA GLY A 180 9.77 4.41 11.28
C GLY A 180 8.70 5.46 11.63
N THR A 181 7.43 5.05 11.54
CA THR A 181 6.30 5.93 11.85
C THR A 181 6.34 6.46 13.28
N VAL A 182 5.99 7.73 13.45
CA VAL A 182 5.95 8.42 14.76
C VAL A 182 4.54 8.66 15.29
N ALA A 183 3.53 8.39 14.47
CA ALA A 183 2.12 8.51 14.78
C ALA A 183 1.41 7.21 14.39
N ALA A 184 0.19 7.00 14.92
CA ALA A 184 -0.67 5.92 14.48
C ALA A 184 -1.33 6.28 13.13
N GLN A 185 -1.61 5.26 12.33
CA GLN A 185 -2.37 5.36 11.08
C GLN A 185 -3.78 4.81 11.30
N PHE A 186 -4.76 5.39 10.62
CA PHE A 186 -6.14 4.91 10.63
C PHE A 186 -6.68 4.74 9.23
N TYR A 187 -7.21 3.55 8.92
CA TYR A 187 -7.95 3.31 7.69
C TYR A 187 -9.42 3.18 8.05
N LEU A 188 -10.24 4.09 7.52
CA LEU A 188 -11.64 4.25 7.88
C LEU A 188 -12.54 3.79 6.75
N ASN A 189 -13.66 3.16 7.13
CA ASN A 189 -14.73 2.76 6.22
C ASN A 189 -14.21 1.98 5.01
N THR A 190 -13.31 1.03 5.25
CA THR A 190 -12.80 0.17 4.20
C THR A 190 -13.96 -0.67 3.66
N THR A 191 -14.17 -0.65 2.36
CA THR A 191 -15.19 -1.44 1.66
C THR A 191 -14.52 -2.22 0.54
N ILE A 192 -14.78 -3.52 0.47
CA ILE A 192 -14.25 -4.42 -0.55
C ILE A 192 -15.45 -5.10 -1.22
N THR A 193 -15.56 -4.94 -2.53
CA THR A 193 -16.61 -5.57 -3.33
C THR A 193 -16.00 -6.70 -4.14
N LEU A 194 -16.55 -7.89 -3.96
CA LEU A 194 -16.21 -9.08 -4.70
C LEU A 194 -17.07 -9.20 -5.96
N ARG A 195 -16.55 -9.89 -6.98
CA ARG A 195 -17.29 -10.22 -8.20
C ARG A 195 -18.48 -11.10 -7.86
N GLU A 196 -18.21 -12.20 -7.17
CA GLU A 196 -19.17 -13.17 -6.66
C GLU A 196 -19.09 -13.23 -5.13
N ALA A 197 -20.20 -13.63 -4.50
CA ALA A 197 -20.26 -13.72 -3.05
C ALA A 197 -19.29 -14.79 -2.50
N ASP A 198 -18.51 -14.42 -1.50
CA ASP A 198 -17.74 -15.34 -0.67
C ASP A 198 -18.04 -15.04 0.81
N THR A 199 -18.87 -15.87 1.42
CA THR A 199 -19.26 -15.73 2.84
C THR A 199 -18.12 -16.02 3.81
N THR A 200 -17.03 -16.63 3.35
CA THR A 200 -15.87 -17.01 4.17
C THR A 200 -14.70 -16.04 4.06
N PHE A 201 -14.79 -15.00 3.23
CA PHE A 201 -13.68 -14.05 3.04
C PHE A 201 -13.29 -13.34 4.33
N GLY A 202 -14.24 -12.95 5.19
CA GLY A 202 -13.94 -12.34 6.48
C GLY A 202 -13.20 -13.26 7.46
N ASP A 203 -13.31 -14.59 7.30
CA ASP A 203 -12.60 -15.55 8.16
C ASP A 203 -11.08 -15.54 7.90
N THR A 204 -10.65 -14.92 6.80
CA THR A 204 -9.24 -14.79 6.41
C THR A 204 -8.52 -13.61 7.05
N ILE A 205 -9.23 -12.75 7.80
CA ILE A 205 -8.63 -11.54 8.33
C ILE A 205 -7.44 -11.85 9.26
N ALA A 206 -6.32 -11.18 8.99
CA ALA A 206 -5.10 -11.31 9.77
C ALA A 206 -4.59 -9.93 10.18
N THR A 207 -3.88 -9.88 11.31
CA THR A 207 -3.27 -8.66 11.84
C THR A 207 -1.82 -8.91 12.23
N GLY A 208 -0.94 -7.96 11.95
CA GLY A 208 0.46 -7.98 12.33
C GLY A 208 0.84 -6.77 13.19
N ALA A 209 1.93 -6.92 13.96
CA ALA A 209 2.66 -5.81 14.58
C ALA A 209 1.76 -4.79 15.34
N GLY A 210 0.88 -5.32 16.19
CA GLY A 210 -0.01 -4.53 17.05
C GLY A 210 -1.16 -3.80 16.34
N ALA A 211 -1.34 -3.98 15.03
CA ALA A 211 -2.48 -3.45 14.32
C ALA A 211 -3.79 -4.12 14.78
N THR A 212 -4.87 -3.37 14.75
CA THR A 212 -6.21 -3.82 15.16
C THR A 212 -7.26 -3.38 14.16
N TYR A 213 -8.42 -4.02 14.17
CA TYR A 213 -9.58 -3.63 13.37
C TYR A 213 -10.87 -3.74 14.18
N THR A 214 -11.90 -3.02 13.75
CA THR A 214 -13.25 -3.09 14.31
C THR A 214 -14.30 -3.02 13.21
N GLY A 215 -15.48 -3.61 13.49
CA GLY A 215 -16.62 -3.52 12.58
C GLY A 215 -16.43 -4.27 11.27
N LEU A 216 -15.68 -5.38 11.26
CA LEU A 216 -15.69 -6.30 10.13
C LEU A 216 -17.10 -6.87 9.96
N SER A 217 -17.69 -6.69 8.79
CA SER A 217 -19.02 -7.24 8.47
C SER A 217 -19.18 -7.48 6.98
N SER A 218 -20.22 -8.22 6.60
CA SER A 218 -20.58 -8.44 5.20
C SER A 218 -22.05 -8.13 4.92
N SER A 219 -22.32 -7.80 3.67
CA SER A 219 -23.66 -7.63 3.10
C SER A 219 -23.74 -8.33 1.74
N GLU A 220 -24.93 -8.29 1.12
CA GLU A 220 -25.18 -8.90 -0.20
C GLU A 220 -24.74 -10.37 -0.28
N GLY A 221 -24.96 -11.12 0.82
CA GLY A 221 -24.63 -12.54 0.89
C GLY A 221 -23.14 -12.84 0.91
N GLY A 222 -22.28 -11.89 1.28
CA GLY A 222 -20.82 -12.05 1.28
C GLY A 222 -20.15 -11.47 0.04
N LYS A 223 -20.86 -10.67 -0.75
CA LYS A 223 -20.31 -9.97 -1.91
C LYS A 223 -19.63 -8.65 -1.53
N VAL A 224 -20.15 -7.95 -0.53
CA VAL A 224 -19.58 -6.69 -0.04
C VAL A 224 -19.11 -6.88 1.39
N TRP A 225 -17.87 -6.52 1.66
CA TRP A 225 -17.23 -6.60 2.96
C TRP A 225 -16.83 -5.22 3.43
N THR A 226 -17.03 -4.92 4.71
CA THR A 226 -16.67 -3.63 5.29
C THR A 226 -15.85 -3.80 6.55
N ILE A 227 -14.93 -2.88 6.80
CA ILE A 227 -14.21 -2.70 8.05
C ILE A 227 -14.37 -1.24 8.45
N ALA A 228 -14.99 -0.99 9.60
CA ALA A 228 -15.26 0.36 10.05
C ALA A 228 -13.97 1.14 10.34
N THR A 229 -13.02 0.49 11.02
CA THR A 229 -11.73 1.11 11.36
C THR A 229 -10.65 0.04 11.44
N ILE A 230 -9.53 0.30 10.79
CA ILE A 230 -8.23 -0.33 11.03
C ILE A 230 -7.35 0.71 11.72
N SER A 231 -6.68 0.31 12.79
CA SER A 231 -5.70 1.15 13.50
C SER A 231 -4.35 0.46 13.50
N VAL A 232 -3.35 1.15 12.96
CA VAL A 232 -1.96 0.70 12.92
C VAL A 232 -1.14 1.58 13.87
N PRO A 233 -0.45 1.00 14.86
CA PRO A 233 0.35 1.79 15.80
C PRO A 233 1.61 2.35 15.14
N ALA A 234 2.18 3.40 15.74
CA ALA A 234 3.51 3.87 15.39
C ALA A 234 4.56 2.77 15.61
N MET A 235 5.52 2.63 14.68
CA MET A 235 6.57 1.62 14.77
C MET A 235 7.34 1.74 16.11
N GLY A 236 7.52 0.60 16.79
CA GLY A 236 8.20 0.53 18.09
C GLY A 236 7.31 0.77 19.32
N SER A 237 6.03 1.13 19.14
CA SER A 237 5.06 1.24 20.25
C SER A 237 4.56 -0.12 20.77
N GLU A 238 4.96 -1.21 20.12
CA GLU A 238 4.51 -2.60 20.40
C GLU A 238 5.00 -3.17 21.74
N THR A 239 5.97 -2.54 22.39
CA THR A 239 6.49 -3.01 23.69
C THR A 239 5.40 -3.03 24.78
N ALA A 240 4.24 -2.39 24.58
CA ALA A 240 3.14 -2.37 25.54
C ALA A 240 2.10 -3.52 25.41
N VAL A 241 2.11 -4.33 24.34
CA VAL A 241 1.02 -5.31 24.07
C VAL A 241 1.50 -6.77 23.98
N ALA A 242 2.80 -7.03 24.15
CA ALA A 242 3.34 -8.39 24.28
C ALA A 242 3.08 -9.00 25.70
N SER A 243 1.82 -8.94 26.16
CA SER A 243 1.30 -9.71 27.30
C SER A 243 -0.20 -9.87 27.20
N SER A 244 -0.68 -10.36 26.06
CA SER A 244 -1.96 -11.10 26.05
C SER A 244 -1.90 -12.16 24.97
N THR A 245 -1.72 -13.38 25.45
CA THR A 245 -1.73 -14.64 24.71
C THR A 245 -2.95 -14.74 23.80
N SER A 246 -2.71 -15.27 22.61
CA SER A 246 -3.68 -15.77 21.65
C SER A 246 -4.83 -16.54 22.31
N THR A 247 -6.04 -16.02 22.21
CA THR A 247 -7.27 -16.81 22.24
C THR A 247 -8.10 -16.45 21.03
N ALA A 248 -8.18 -17.39 20.09
CA ALA A 248 -9.15 -17.38 19.02
C ALA A 248 -10.55 -17.28 19.65
N THR A 249 -11.19 -16.14 19.51
CA THR A 249 -12.59 -15.98 19.88
C THR A 249 -13.42 -16.64 18.79
N ALA A 250 -13.84 -17.88 19.02
CA ALA A 250 -14.82 -18.55 18.18
C ALA A 250 -16.09 -17.68 18.10
N HIS A 251 -16.44 -17.26 16.90
CA HIS A 251 -17.65 -16.49 16.66
C HIS A 251 -18.85 -17.43 16.80
N ALA A 252 -19.62 -17.23 17.87
CA ALA A 252 -20.84 -17.98 18.12
C ALA A 252 -21.91 -17.59 17.08
N THR A 253 -22.42 -18.59 16.38
CA THR A 253 -23.52 -18.48 15.42
C THR A 253 -24.77 -17.93 16.10
N PRO A 254 -25.44 -16.89 15.57
CA PRO A 254 -26.72 -16.46 16.11
C PRO A 254 -27.81 -17.47 15.73
N VAL A 255 -28.49 -17.99 16.77
CA VAL A 255 -29.68 -18.83 16.65
C VAL A 255 -30.81 -18.02 16.02
N ALA A 256 -31.36 -18.54 14.92
CA ALA A 256 -32.54 -17.99 14.26
C ALA A 256 -33.75 -18.05 15.22
N THR A 257 -34.23 -16.88 15.64
CA THR A 257 -35.51 -16.75 16.34
C THR A 257 -36.60 -16.58 15.30
N THR A 258 -37.37 -17.64 15.07
CA THR A 258 -38.62 -17.59 14.31
C THR A 258 -39.66 -16.79 15.07
N VAL A 259 -40.04 -15.62 14.56
CA VAL A 259 -41.29 -14.94 14.94
C VAL A 259 -42.21 -14.99 13.73
N ALA A 260 -43.36 -15.61 13.93
CA ALA A 260 -44.44 -15.72 12.96
C ALA A 260 -45.45 -14.57 13.12
N VAL A 261 -46.27 -14.41 12.07
CA VAL A 261 -47.56 -13.68 11.97
C VAL A 261 -47.39 -12.16 11.75
N ALA A 262 -48.05 -11.47 10.80
CA ALA A 262 -49.31 -11.71 10.09
C ALA A 262 -49.26 -11.16 8.64
N GLU A 263 -49.99 -11.81 7.74
CA GLU A 263 -50.42 -11.23 6.47
C GLU A 263 -51.45 -10.13 6.71
N GLU A 264 -51.31 -8.99 6.03
CA GLU A 264 -52.47 -8.17 5.68
C GLU A 264 -52.38 -7.72 4.23
N SER A 265 -53.40 -8.12 3.48
CA SER A 265 -53.59 -7.91 2.05
C SER A 265 -54.27 -6.57 1.84
N SER A 266 -53.78 -5.73 0.92
CA SER A 266 -54.65 -4.75 0.27
C SER A 266 -54.21 -4.45 -1.16
N THR A 267 -55.13 -4.72 -2.07
CA THR A 267 -55.10 -4.45 -3.51
C THR A 267 -55.59 -3.04 -3.80
N VAL A 268 -54.89 -2.25 -4.62
CA VAL A 268 -55.51 -1.25 -5.52
C VAL A 268 -54.69 -1.12 -6.80
N ALA A 269 -55.41 -1.06 -7.91
CA ALA A 269 -54.92 -1.17 -9.27
C ALA A 269 -54.75 0.19 -9.99
N THR A 270 -53.87 0.18 -11.00
CA THR A 270 -53.96 0.84 -12.32
C THR A 270 -54.09 2.37 -12.45
N SER A 271 -53.11 3.01 -13.10
CA SER A 271 -53.28 3.56 -14.47
C SER A 271 -52.03 4.27 -15.00
N ILE A 272 -51.63 3.92 -16.22
CA ILE A 272 -50.74 4.67 -17.13
C ILE A 272 -51.61 5.65 -17.95
N PRO A 273 -51.09 6.80 -18.41
CA PRO A 273 -50.85 6.90 -19.86
C PRO A 273 -49.52 7.57 -20.24
N ALA A 274 -49.08 7.22 -21.44
CA ALA A 274 -47.90 7.68 -22.15
C ALA A 274 -48.17 8.94 -23.02
N ALA A 275 -47.11 9.68 -23.34
CA ALA A 275 -46.82 10.32 -24.65
C ALA A 275 -45.53 11.17 -24.50
N ALA A 276 -44.45 10.85 -25.23
CA ALA A 276 -44.01 11.49 -26.49
C ALA A 276 -43.54 12.96 -26.28
N SER A 277 -42.49 13.52 -26.86
CA SER A 277 -41.54 13.19 -27.94
C SER A 277 -40.60 14.43 -28.03
N GLY A 278 -39.35 14.30 -28.44
CA GLY A 278 -38.54 15.49 -28.72
C GLY A 278 -37.09 15.20 -29.10
N ALA A 279 -36.76 15.47 -30.37
CA ALA A 279 -35.51 15.17 -31.04
C ALA A 279 -34.37 16.17 -30.75
N ALA A 280 -33.15 15.76 -31.10
CA ALA A 280 -32.20 16.45 -32.01
C ALA A 280 -30.75 16.55 -31.50
N SER A 281 -29.90 15.80 -32.19
CA SER A 281 -28.58 16.11 -32.78
C SER A 281 -27.57 17.10 -32.17
N SER A 282 -26.31 16.75 -32.43
CA SER A 282 -25.04 17.50 -32.50
C SER A 282 -24.14 17.19 -31.30
N GLY A 283 -22.94 16.63 -31.45
CA GLY A 283 -22.00 16.70 -32.56
C GLY A 283 -20.98 17.77 -32.24
N GLN A 284 -19.97 17.47 -31.44
CA GLN A 284 -18.73 18.24 -31.44
C GLN A 284 -17.53 17.42 -30.95
N GLN A 285 -16.57 17.33 -31.85
CA GLN A 285 -15.21 16.86 -31.67
C GLN A 285 -14.47 17.77 -30.68
N SER A 286 -13.61 17.18 -29.84
CA SER A 286 -12.39 17.83 -29.36
C SER A 286 -11.32 16.75 -29.25
N GLN A 287 -10.43 16.71 -30.24
CA GLN A 287 -9.07 17.24 -30.18
C GLN A 287 -8.16 16.41 -29.27
N GLN A 288 -7.47 15.49 -29.92
CA GLN A 288 -6.21 14.89 -29.48
C GLN A 288 -5.20 16.01 -29.20
N HIS A 289 -4.60 15.97 -28.01
CA HIS A 289 -3.36 16.67 -27.73
C HIS A 289 -2.24 15.66 -27.50
N GLN A 290 -1.27 15.74 -28.41
CA GLN A 290 0.06 15.15 -28.29
C GLN A 290 0.94 16.04 -27.41
N GLY A 291 1.82 15.41 -26.65
CA GLY A 291 2.98 16.00 -25.99
C GLY A 291 3.16 15.36 -24.62
N HIS A 292 4.36 15.10 -24.11
CA HIS A 292 5.71 15.27 -24.61
C HIS A 292 6.61 14.41 -23.70
N GLN A 293 7.83 14.15 -24.17
CA GLN A 293 8.88 13.36 -23.53
C GLN A 293 9.34 13.83 -22.14
N GLY A 294 9.85 12.88 -21.35
CA GLY A 294 10.73 13.06 -20.18
C GLY A 294 10.40 12.01 -19.11
N GLN A 295 11.30 11.39 -18.37
CA GLN A 295 12.75 11.42 -18.23
C GLN A 295 13.13 10.10 -17.54
N LYS A 296 14.35 9.60 -17.79
CA LYS A 296 14.87 8.36 -17.19
C LYS A 296 14.99 8.49 -15.67
N GLY A 297 14.16 7.75 -14.93
CA GLY A 297 14.29 7.56 -13.48
C GLY A 297 15.52 6.71 -13.14
N HIS A 298 16.24 7.12 -12.11
CA HIS A 298 17.32 6.34 -11.50
C HIS A 298 16.73 5.06 -10.89
N GLN A 299 17.26 3.90 -11.31
CA GLN A 299 17.00 2.62 -10.69
C GLN A 299 17.81 2.52 -9.39
N GLY A 300 17.15 2.74 -8.26
CA GLY A 300 17.51 2.08 -7.01
C GLY A 300 16.82 0.73 -7.01
N GLN A 301 17.58 -0.35 -7.20
CA GLN A 301 17.09 -1.70 -6.90
C GLN A 301 17.20 -1.89 -5.38
N SER A 302 16.16 -1.55 -4.63
CA SER A 302 15.86 -2.17 -3.34
C SER A 302 14.96 -3.37 -3.64
N GLY A 303 15.39 -4.55 -3.22
CA GLY A 303 14.58 -5.76 -3.36
C GLY A 303 13.56 -5.77 -2.23
N SER A 304 12.30 -5.48 -2.55
CA SER A 304 11.17 -5.62 -1.64
C SER A 304 11.11 -7.07 -1.15
N GLY A 305 11.57 -7.29 0.07
CA GLY A 305 11.44 -8.56 0.76
C GLY A 305 9.98 -8.72 1.17
N GLU A 306 9.16 -9.19 0.25
CA GLU A 306 7.74 -9.52 0.38
C GLU A 306 7.51 -10.31 1.68
N GLN A 307 7.08 -9.62 2.75
CA GLN A 307 6.30 -10.29 3.76
C GLN A 307 4.94 -10.49 3.10
N GLU A 308 4.77 -11.67 2.48
CA GLU A 308 3.51 -12.14 1.90
C GLU A 308 2.41 -11.89 2.92
N CYS A 309 1.71 -10.76 2.78
CA CYS A 309 0.51 -10.44 3.53
C CYS A 309 -0.70 -10.99 2.78
N PHE A 310 -0.58 -12.16 2.14
CA PHE A 310 -1.65 -12.85 1.40
C PHE A 310 -1.41 -14.36 1.37
#